data_AF-A0A528D890-F1
#
_entry.id   AF-A0A528D890-F1
#
_cell.length_a   1.000
_cell.length_b   1.000
_cell.length_c   1.000
_cell.angle_alpha   90.00
_cell.angle_beta   90.00
_cell.angle_gamma   90.00
#
_symmetry.space_group_name_H-M   'P 1'
#
loop_
_entity.id
_entity.type
_entity.pdbx_description
1 polymer ?
#
loop_
_entity_poly.entity_id
_entity_poly.type
_entity_poly.pdbx_seq_one_letter_code
_entity_poly.pdbx_strand_id
1 'polypeptide(L)'
;VMSCDNIPHNGHVTSDGVIGLARLIDEDLADWVRDNVAFPNGMVDRITPATTDRERGILASDFGLEDNWPVFCEPFKQWVPEDRFTAGRPPLEKA
;
A
#
# COMPACT_ATOMS: atom_id res chain seq x y z
N VAL A 1 2.79 6.75 -7.93
CA VAL A 1 3.02 5.45 -7.25
C VAL A 1 2.84 5.67 -5.76
N MET A 2 1.95 4.92 -5.11
CA MET A 2 1.64 5.12 -3.68
C MET A 2 2.12 3.90 -2.89
N SER A 3 3.12 4.08 -2.04
CA SER A 3 3.55 3.03 -1.11
C SER A 3 2.55 2.92 0.04
N CYS A 4 2.35 1.68 0.50
CA CYS A 4 1.62 1.34 1.72
C CYS A 4 2.53 0.56 2.68
N ASP A 5 3.85 0.65 2.52
CA ASP A 5 4.78 0.08 3.48
C ASP A 5 4.91 0.98 4.71
N ASN A 6 5.13 0.36 5.87
CA ASN A 6 5.30 1.06 7.14
C ASN A 6 6.75 1.59 7.28
N ILE A 7 7.08 2.60 6.48
CA ILE A 7 8.39 3.25 6.44
C ILE A 7 8.18 4.77 6.56
N PRO A 8 8.99 5.48 7.38
CA PRO A 8 8.95 6.94 7.41
C PRO A 8 9.14 7.53 6.02
N HIS A 9 8.27 8.45 5.62
CA HIS A 9 8.30 9.09 4.29
C HIS A 9 8.34 8.07 3.14
N ASN A 10 7.52 7.02 3.22
CA ASN A 10 7.45 5.94 2.22
C ASN A 10 7.28 6.43 0.77
N GLY A 11 6.60 7.55 0.55
CA GLY A 11 6.49 8.21 -0.76
C GLY A 11 7.84 8.71 -1.28
N HIS A 12 8.62 9.38 -0.44
CA HIS A 12 9.97 9.83 -0.80
C HIS A 12 10.91 8.65 -1.06
N VAL A 13 10.91 7.63 -0.19
CA VAL A 13 11.73 6.42 -0.39
C VAL A 13 11.39 5.74 -1.73
N THR A 14 10.10 5.67 -2.08
CA THR A 14 9.65 5.13 -3.36
C THR A 14 10.12 6.00 -4.53
N SER A 15 9.99 7.33 -4.41
CA SER A 15 10.44 8.30 -5.41
C SER A 15 11.94 8.15 -5.69
N ASP A 16 12.75 8.10 -4.63
CA ASP A 16 14.21 7.98 -4.74
C ASP A 16 14.63 6.67 -5.40
N GLY A 17 14.00 5.55 -5.02
CA GLY A 17 14.26 4.25 -5.62
C GLY A 17 13.90 4.20 -7.10
N VAL A 18 12.72 4.71 -7.48
CA VAL A 18 12.24 4.70 -8.86
C VAL A 18 13.04 5.65 -9.75
N ILE A 19 13.22 6.90 -9.34
CA ILE A 19 13.96 7.91 -10.12
C ILE A 19 15.44 7.54 -10.17
N GLY A 20 16.01 7.06 -9.07
CA GLY A 20 17.40 6.61 -9.02
C GLY A 20 17.66 5.46 -9.98
N LEU A 21 16.79 4.44 -10.02
CA LEU A 21 16.89 3.35 -10.98
C LEU A 21 16.71 3.86 -12.42
N ALA A 22 15.71 4.70 -12.67
CA ALA A 22 15.48 5.28 -14.00
C ALA A 22 16.73 6.01 -14.51
N ARG A 23 17.42 6.76 -13.63
CA ARG A 23 18.64 7.51 -13.99
C ARG A 23 19.78 6.61 -14.48
N LEU A 24 19.87 5.38 -13.96
CA LEU A 24 20.86 4.39 -14.41
C LEU A 24 20.55 3.82 -15.80
N ILE A 25 19.32 4.00 -16.27
CA ILE A 25 18.84 3.48 -17.55
C ILE A 25 18.83 4.60 -18.60
N ASP A 26 18.19 5.73 -18.29
CA ASP A 26 17.98 6.87 -19.19
C ASP A 26 17.70 8.15 -18.36
N GLU A 27 18.48 9.21 -18.61
CA GLU A 27 18.34 10.48 -17.90
C GLU A 27 17.02 11.21 -18.22
N ASP A 28 16.57 11.18 -19.48
CA ASP A 28 15.35 11.85 -19.91
C ASP A 28 14.12 11.18 -19.29
N LEU A 29 14.15 9.84 -19.17
CA LEU A 29 13.12 9.08 -18.47
C LEU A 29 13.05 9.47 -16.99
N ALA A 30 14.20 9.56 -16.32
CA ALA A 30 14.26 9.88 -14.91
C ALA A 30 13.74 11.30 -14.63
N ASP A 31 14.05 12.26 -15.50
CA ASP A 31 13.52 13.62 -15.44
C ASP A 31 12.01 13.65 -15.67
N TRP A 32 11.53 12.93 -16.69
CA TRP A 32 10.11 12.84 -16.95
C TRP A 32 9.35 12.24 -15.76
N VAL A 33 9.88 11.17 -15.13
CA VAL A 33 9.24 10.55 -13.95
C VAL A 33 9.20 11.53 -12.78
N ARG A 34 10.30 12.22 -12.49
CA ARG A 34 10.37 13.24 -11.42
C ARG A 34 9.29 14.30 -11.59
N ASP A 35 9.09 14.77 -12.82
CA ASP A 35 8.26 15.93 -13.10
C ASP A 35 6.76 15.58 -13.28
N ASN A 36 6.45 14.33 -13.65
CA ASN A 36 5.08 13.92 -14.00
C ASN A 36 4.45 12.94 -13.00
N VAL A 37 5.23 12.19 -12.22
CA VAL A 37 4.70 11.12 -11.35
C VAL A 37 4.61 11.59 -9.90
N ALA A 38 3.42 11.46 -9.31
CA ALA A 38 3.21 11.68 -7.89
C ALA A 38 3.63 10.48 -7.05
N PHE A 39 4.33 10.75 -5.95
CA PHE A 39 4.73 9.77 -4.92
C PHE A 39 4.23 10.25 -3.55
N PRO A 40 2.91 10.15 -3.26
CA PRO A 40 2.36 10.58 -1.98
C PRO A 40 2.92 9.75 -0.83
N ASN A 41 3.27 10.40 0.29
CA ASN A 41 3.48 9.70 1.54
C ASN A 41 2.15 9.23 2.12
N GLY A 42 2.20 8.21 2.97
CA GLY A 42 1.05 7.83 3.77
C GLY A 42 1.44 7.05 5.01
N MET A 43 0.56 7.10 6.02
CA MET A 43 0.61 6.23 7.19
C MET A 43 -0.49 5.18 7.05
N VAL A 44 -0.12 3.90 7.14
CA VAL A 44 -1.07 2.78 7.20
C VAL A 44 -0.96 2.09 8.55
N ASP A 45 -2.10 1.71 9.14
CA ASP A 45 -2.11 0.98 10.39
C ASP A 45 -3.27 0.00 10.47
N ARG A 46 -2.90 -1.29 10.61
CA ARG A 46 -3.78 -2.42 10.88
C ARG A 46 -2.97 -3.68 11.17
N ILE A 47 -3.06 -4.22 12.38
CA ILE A 47 -2.47 -5.52 12.70
C ILE A 47 -3.17 -6.62 11.91
N THR A 48 -2.39 -7.30 11.07
CA THR A 48 -2.85 -8.37 10.16
C THR A 48 -1.92 -9.57 10.29
N PRO A 49 -2.22 -10.54 11.17
CA PRO A 49 -1.42 -11.76 11.29
C PRO A 49 -1.40 -12.55 9.98
N ALA A 50 -0.33 -13.34 9.78
CA ALA A 50 -0.29 -14.27 8.68
C ALA A 50 -1.37 -15.36 8.83
N THR A 51 -2.01 -15.71 7.73
CA THR A 51 -3.00 -16.79 7.68
C THR A 51 -2.33 -18.14 7.94
N THR A 52 -2.83 -18.90 8.92
CA THR A 52 -2.40 -20.28 9.19
C THR A 52 -3.60 -21.24 9.13
N ASP A 53 -3.36 -22.54 9.35
CA ASP A 53 -4.45 -23.53 9.48
C ASP A 53 -5.43 -23.20 10.61
N ARG A 54 -4.97 -22.46 11.63
CA ARG A 54 -5.83 -22.01 12.72
C ARG A 54 -6.94 -21.08 12.22
N GLU A 55 -6.59 -20.04 11.45
CA GLU A 55 -7.57 -19.07 10.94
C GLU A 55 -8.53 -19.72 9.94
N ARG A 56 -8.04 -20.66 9.11
CA ARG A 56 -8.90 -21.48 8.23
C ARG A 56 -9.91 -22.32 9.03
N GLY A 57 -9.44 -22.97 10.09
CA GLY A 57 -10.31 -23.77 10.96
C GLY A 57 -11.38 -22.94 11.65
N ILE A 58 -11.02 -21.76 12.17
CA ILE A 58 -11.96 -20.81 12.79
C ILE A 58 -13.05 -20.38 11.79
N LEU A 59 -12.65 -20.04 10.56
CA LEU A 59 -13.62 -19.63 9.54
C LEU A 59 -14.62 -20.75 9.24
N ALA A 60 -14.12 -21.98 9.06
CA ALA A 60 -14.97 -23.14 8.78
C ALA A 60 -15.90 -23.48 9.96
N SER A 61 -15.40 -23.44 11.19
CA SER A 61 -16.21 -23.78 12.38
C SER A 61 -17.25 -22.74 12.72
N ASP A 62 -16.88 -21.46 12.67
CA ASP A 62 -17.70 -20.38 13.23
C ASP A 62 -18.63 -19.77 12.19
N PHE A 63 -18.24 -19.82 10.91
CA PHE A 63 -18.99 -19.21 9.81
C PHE A 63 -19.46 -20.23 8.76
N GLY A 64 -19.04 -21.50 8.86
CA GLY A 64 -19.40 -22.53 7.87
C GLY A 64 -18.83 -22.28 6.48
N LEU A 65 -17.75 -21.49 6.39
CA LEU A 65 -17.11 -21.10 5.14
C LEU A 65 -15.75 -21.77 4.98
N GLU A 66 -15.57 -22.48 3.88
CA GLU A 66 -14.28 -23.00 3.46
C GLU A 66 -13.60 -21.98 2.54
N ASP A 67 -12.66 -21.22 3.10
CA ASP A 67 -11.76 -20.34 2.36
C ASP A 67 -10.32 -20.83 2.54
N ASN A 68 -9.60 -20.99 1.42
CA ASN A 68 -8.21 -21.43 1.44
C ASN A 68 -7.25 -20.35 1.94
N TRP A 69 -7.65 -19.07 1.86
CA TRP A 69 -6.79 -17.95 2.25
C TRP A 69 -7.56 -16.79 2.90
N PRO A 70 -8.21 -17.01 4.05
CA PRO A 70 -8.85 -15.93 4.76
C PRO A 70 -7.83 -14.98 5.37
N VAL A 71 -8.14 -13.68 5.40
CA VAL A 71 -7.30 -12.66 6.03
C VAL A 71 -7.96 -12.19 7.31
N PHE A 72 -7.38 -12.57 8.44
CA PHE A 72 -7.81 -12.12 9.76
C PHE A 72 -7.04 -10.85 10.12
N CYS A 73 -7.70 -9.92 10.78
CA CYS A 73 -7.13 -8.65 11.19
C CYS A 73 -7.94 -8.09 12.35
N GLU A 74 -7.35 -7.16 13.07
CA GLU A 74 -8.09 -6.45 14.12
C GLU A 74 -9.21 -5.55 13.52
N PRO A 75 -10.18 -5.13 14.35
CA PRO A 75 -11.23 -4.20 13.93
C PRO A 75 -10.70 -2.80 13.61
N PHE A 76 -9.65 -2.36 14.30
CA PHE A 76 -9.03 -1.06 14.04
C PHE A 76 -8.44 -1.02 12.63
N LYS A 77 -8.58 0.13 11.98
CA LYS A 77 -7.95 0.44 10.71
C LYS A 77 -7.77 1.94 10.63
N GLN A 78 -6.58 2.38 10.21
CA GLN A 78 -6.33 3.79 9.93
C GLN A 78 -5.46 3.91 8.68
N TRP A 79 -5.79 4.90 7.87
CA TRP A 79 -4.99 5.24 6.71
C TRP A 79 -5.02 6.76 6.49
N VAL A 80 -3.84 7.36 6.41
CA VAL A 80 -3.65 8.80 6.20
C VAL A 80 -2.75 9.00 4.98
N PRO A 81 -3.31 9.03 3.76
CA PRO A 81 -2.56 9.36 2.55
C PRO A 81 -2.47 10.88 2.34
N GLU A 82 -1.33 11.36 1.85
CA GLU A 82 -1.25 12.70 1.24
C GLU A 82 -2.14 12.76 -0.01
N ASP A 83 -2.88 13.86 -0.19
CA ASP A 83 -3.75 14.05 -1.36
C ASP A 83 -2.97 14.53 -2.59
N ARG A 84 -2.10 13.65 -3.12
CA ARG A 84 -1.23 13.95 -4.26
C ARG A 84 -1.23 12.80 -5.27
N PHE A 85 -2.07 12.91 -6.31
CA PHE A 85 -2.27 11.86 -7.32
C PHE A 85 -2.25 12.44 -8.74
N THR A 86 -1.43 11.87 -9.64
CA THR A 86 -1.27 12.36 -11.03
C THR A 86 -2.55 12.21 -11.87
N ALA A 87 -3.34 11.16 -11.64
CA ALA A 87 -4.46 10.79 -12.51
C ALA A 87 -5.77 10.58 -11.73
N GLY A 88 -6.00 11.40 -10.70
CA GLY A 88 -7.14 11.26 -9.79
C GLY A 88 -6.97 10.10 -8.81
N ARG A 89 -7.96 9.96 -7.91
CA ARG A 89 -8.02 8.88 -6.91
C ARG A 89 -9.47 8.55 -6.55
N PRO A 90 -9.74 7.38 -5.94
CA PRO A 90 -11.02 7.10 -5.31
C PRO A 90 -11.36 8.12 -4.19
N PRO A 91 -12.64 8.29 -3.83
CA PRO A 91 -13.08 9.12 -2.71
C PRO A 91 -12.81 8.41 -1.37
N LEU A 92 -11.53 8.21 -1.04
CA LEU A 92 -11.05 7.46 0.14
C LEU A 92 -11.56 8.05 1.47
N GLU A 93 -11.88 9.34 1.49
CA GLU A 93 -12.45 10.03 2.64
C GLU A 93 -13.88 9.57 3.03
N LYS A 94 -14.51 8.72 2.21
CA LYS A 94 -15.87 8.20 2.44
C LYS A 94 -15.92 6.73 2.91
N ALA A 95 -14.76 6.13 3.18
CA ALA A 95 -14.61 4.68 3.48
C ALA A 95 -14.63 4.32 4.97
#